data_AF-A0A5E6NTS0-F1
#
_entry.id   AF-A0A5E6NTS0-F1
#
_cell.length_a   1.000
_cell.length_b   1.000
_cell.length_c   1.000
_cell.angle_alpha   90.00
_cell.angle_beta   90.00
_cell.angle_gamma   90.00
#
_symmetry.space_group_name_H-M   'P 1'
#
loop_
_entity.id
_entity.type
_entity.pdbx_description
1 polymer ?
#
loop_
_entity_poly.entity_id
_entity_poly.type
_entity_poly.pdbx_seq_one_letter_code
_entity_poly.pdbx_strand_id
1 'polypeptide(L)' 'MFIKVTQSESEKCVRCWHHREDIGSNNEHSELCSRCVENVTGDGEERKYA' A
#
# COMPACT_ATOMS: atom_id res chain seq x y z
N MET A 1 -1.72 25.58 -21.02
CA MET A 1 -1.89 24.16 -20.62
C MET A 1 -1.85 24.12 -19.11
N PHE A 2 -2.87 23.55 -18.46
CA PHE A 2 -2.95 23.49 -16.99
C PHE A 2 -2.89 22.03 -16.54
N ILE A 3 -2.17 21.78 -15.45
CA ILE A 3 -2.15 20.49 -14.76
C ILE A 3 -2.89 20.68 -13.44
N LYS A 4 -3.83 19.78 -13.16
CA LYS A 4 -4.55 19.72 -11.88
C LYS A 4 -4.02 18.53 -11.08
N VAL A 5 -3.73 18.78 -9.81
CA VAL A 5 -3.33 17.76 -8.83
C VAL A 5 -4.32 17.79 -7.69
N THR A 6 -4.74 16.62 -7.22
CA THR A 6 -5.64 16.45 -6.08
C THR A 6 -5.04 15.46 -5.09
N GLN A 7 -5.32 15.65 -3.80
CA GLN A 7 -4.92 14.71 -2.77
C GLN A 7 -5.67 13.37 -2.95
N SER A 8 -5.01 12.26 -2.62
CA SER A 8 -5.66 10.95 -2.57
C SER A 8 -6.53 10.84 -1.33
N GLU A 9 -7.71 10.24 -1.48
CA GLU A 9 -8.66 9.99 -0.38
C GLU A 9 -8.30 8.74 0.43
N SER A 10 -7.44 7.87 -0.10
CA SER A 10 -7.05 6.63 0.56
C SER A 10 -6.00 6.89 1.64
N GLU A 11 -5.89 6.00 2.61
CA GLU A 11 -4.84 6.06 3.62
C GLU A 11 -3.46 5.74 3.03
N LYS A 12 -2.39 6.16 3.72
CA LYS A 12 -1.00 5.91 3.30
C LYS A 12 -0.42 4.72 4.05
N CYS A 13 0.06 3.70 3.33
CA CYS A 13 0.72 2.55 3.94
C CYS A 13 2.05 2.97 4.58
N VAL A 14 2.30 2.56 5.83
CA VAL A 14 3.54 2.92 6.55
C VAL A 14 4.80 2.27 5.96
N ARG A 15 4.68 1.15 5.23
CA ARG A 15 5.80 0.41 4.63
C ARG A 15 6.17 0.85 3.21
N CYS A 16 5.20 0.94 2.30
CA CYS A 16 5.47 1.29 0.89
C CYS A 16 5.14 2.73 0.52
N TRP A 17 4.54 3.50 1.44
CA TRP A 17 4.12 4.90 1.26
C TRP A 17 3.13 5.17 0.13
N HIS A 18 2.55 4.12 -0.45
CA HIS A 18 1.47 4.27 -1.41
C HIS A 18 0.14 4.51 -0.68
N HIS A 19 -0.67 5.39 -1.25
CA HIS A 19 -2.05 5.56 -0.83
C HIS A 19 -2.89 4.40 -1.37
N ARG A 20 -3.56 3.63 -0.51
CA ARG A 20 -4.38 2.50 -0.92
C ARG A 20 -5.61 2.29 -0.04
N GLU A 21 -6.68 1.82 -0.66
CA GLU A 21 -7.96 1.54 -0.01
C GLU A 21 -7.95 0.23 0.79
N ASP A 22 -6.95 -0.62 0.57
CA ASP A 22 -6.83 -1.94 1.20
C ASP A 22 -6.02 -1.92 2.51
N ILE A 23 -5.61 -0.74 2.98
CA ILE A 23 -4.98 -0.58 4.31
C ILE A 23 -6.03 -0.88 5.38
N GLY A 24 -5.66 -1.63 6.41
CA GLY A 24 -6.59 -2.05 7.46
C GLY A 24 -7.33 -3.36 7.18
N SER A 25 -7.14 -3.97 6.00
CA SER A 25 -7.82 -5.22 5.64
C SER A 25 -7.36 -6.44 6.45
N ASN A 26 -6.18 -6.37 7.07
CA ASN A 26 -5.65 -7.42 7.95
C ASN A 26 -5.64 -6.94 9.40
N ASN A 27 -6.28 -7.69 10.31
CA ASN A 27 -6.37 -7.36 11.74
C ASN A 27 -5.02 -7.30 12.46
N GLU A 28 -4.04 -8.14 12.07
CA GLU A 28 -2.69 -8.13 12.66
C GLU A 28 -1.81 -7.01 12.09
N HIS A 29 -2.19 -6.45 10.94
CA HIS A 29 -1.44 -5.45 10.20
C HIS A 29 -2.34 -4.32 9.70
N SER A 30 -2.99 -3.63 10.63
CA SER A 30 -3.99 -2.60 10.33
C SER A 30 -3.43 -1.38 9.57
N GLU A 31 -2.13 -1.08 9.70
CA GLU A 31 -1.49 0.05 9.01
C GLU A 31 -0.81 -0.36 7.68
N LEU A 32 -0.93 -1.63 7.29
CA LEU A 32 -0.37 -2.17 6.05
C LEU A 32 -1.47 -2.46 5.04
N CYS A 33 -1.12 -2.28 3.77
CA CYS A 33 -1.90 -2.75 2.64
C CYS A 33 -1.59 -4.21 2.34
N SER A 34 -2.49 -4.90 1.61
CA SER A 34 -2.45 -6.36 1.41
C SER A 34 -1.14 -6.86 0.77
N ARG A 35 -0.54 -6.09 -0.16
CA ARG A 35 0.78 -6.44 -0.74
C ARG A 35 1.89 -6.40 0.30
N CYS A 36 1.83 -5.41 1.19
CA CYS A 36 2.85 -5.26 2.23
C CYS A 36 2.69 -6.34 3.28
N VAL A 37 1.44 -6.74 3.59
CA VAL A 37 1.12 -7.93 4.39
C VAL A 37 1.75 -9.18 3.77
N GLU A 38 1.50 -9.46 2.50
CA GLU A 38 2.10 -10.61 1.81
C GLU A 38 3.65 -10.60 1.88
N ASN A 39 4.26 -9.43 1.76
CA ASN A 39 5.72 -9.28 1.88
C ASN A 39 6.27 -9.40 3.31
N VAL A 40 5.45 -9.35 4.36
CA VAL A 40 5.91 -9.54 5.76
C VAL A 40 5.55 -10.89 6.33
N THR A 41 4.40 -11.45 5.95
CA THR A 41 3.88 -12.69 6.54
C THR A 41 3.78 -13.85 5.56
N GLY A 42 3.77 -13.57 4.26
CA GLY A 42 3.60 -14.57 3.21
C GLY A 42 4.90 -14.83 2.45
N ASP A 43 4.76 -15.33 1.22
CA ASP A 43 5.89 -15.67 0.34
C ASP A 43 6.51 -14.44 -0.33
N GLY A 44 5.86 -13.28 -0.20
CA GLY A 44 6.26 -12.02 -0.82
C GLY A 44 5.87 -11.92 -2.30
N GLU A 45 6.12 -10.75 -2.89
CA GLU A 45 5.81 -10.48 -4.29
C GLU A 45 7.04 -10.71 -5.20
N GLU A 46 6.88 -11.39 -6.34
CA GLU A 46 7.96 -11.50 -7.33
C GLU A 46 8.21 -10.14 -8.00
N ARG A 47 9.37 -9.54 -7.73
CA ARG A 47 9.77 -8.25 -8.34
C ARG A 47 10.87 -8.48 -9.36
N LYS A 48 10.63 -8.07 -10.61
CA LYS A 48 11.58 -8.27 -11.72
C LYS A 48 12.58 -7.13 -11.91
N TYR A 49 12.21 -5.91 -11.49
CA TYR A 49 12.99 -4.69 -11.79
C TYR A 49 12.93 -3.63 -10.68
N ALA A 50 12.53 -4.03 -9.47
CA ALA A 50 12.29 -3.09 -8.38
C ALA A 50 13.50 -2.85 -7.49
#